data_AF-A0A935QBE9-F1
#
_entry.id   AF-A0A935QBE9-F1
#
_cell.length_a   1.000
_cell.length_b   1.000
_cell.length_c   1.000
_cell.angle_alpha   90.00
_cell.angle_beta   90.00
_cell.angle_gamma   90.00
#
_symmetry.space_group_name_H-M   'P 1'
#
loop_
_entity.id
_entity.type
_entity.pdbx_description
1 polymer ?
#
loop_
_entity_poly.entity_id
_entity_poly.type
_entity_poly.pdbx_seq_one_letter_code
_entity_poly.pdbx_strand_id
1 'polypeptide(L)'
;MGVVEIGGLKVGPGEPLLVMAGPCVLEAADEMLRLSGEIAAVCRRLGLPYVFKASYTKDNRTSGDSFRGPGPQEGLRLLQRIKDAHGVPVVTDVHHPGETAAVAEVADILQIPAFLCRQTSLLEAAGRTGRAVNVKKGQFLAPADMAHAAAKLRAAGCDRVLATERGSFFGYRDLVVDFRGHDALHRLGLPVVFDATHSVQSPGSAGGATGGTPDLIPLLMRCGLAAGADALFIETHFEPARALSDAGCQLPFARFAALAAQARRYRELYLEVTA
;
A
#
# COMPACT_ATOMS: atom_id res chain seq x y z
N MET A 1 -7.03 14.25 -14.47
CA MET A 1 -6.55 13.46 -13.32
C MET A 1 -7.39 13.86 -12.13
N GLY A 2 -8.05 12.91 -11.46
CA GLY A 2 -9.03 13.22 -10.42
C GLY A 2 -8.46 13.04 -9.01
N VAL A 3 -8.91 13.88 -8.08
CA VAL A 3 -8.71 13.65 -6.64
C VAL A 3 -9.67 12.55 -6.19
N VAL A 4 -9.17 11.58 -5.42
CA VAL A 4 -9.97 10.50 -4.82
C VAL A 4 -10.15 10.78 -3.34
N GLU A 5 -11.38 10.65 -2.84
CA GLU A 5 -11.72 10.79 -1.43
C GLU A 5 -11.74 9.43 -0.72
N ILE A 6 -11.11 9.36 0.47
CA ILE A 6 -10.93 8.13 1.27
C ILE A 6 -11.14 8.47 2.74
N GLY A 7 -12.30 8.11 3.30
CA GLY A 7 -12.56 8.31 4.73
C GLY A 7 -12.37 9.76 5.20
N GLY A 8 -12.71 10.74 4.36
CA GLY A 8 -12.51 12.17 4.62
C GLY A 8 -11.14 12.72 4.23
N LEU A 9 -10.20 11.87 3.80
CA LEU A 9 -8.91 12.26 3.24
C LEU A 9 -9.00 12.40 1.72
N LYS A 10 -8.06 13.12 1.12
CA LYS A 10 -7.93 13.29 -0.33
C LYS A 10 -6.57 12.79 -0.80
N VAL A 11 -6.52 12.24 -2.01
CA VAL A 11 -5.30 11.82 -2.69
C VAL A 11 -5.38 12.11 -4.17
N GLY A 12 -4.31 12.67 -4.73
CA GLY A 12 -4.24 13.03 -6.14
C GLY A 12 -3.54 14.37 -6.36
N PRO A 13 -3.72 14.98 -7.55
CA PRO A 13 -3.06 16.23 -7.92
C PRO A 13 -3.37 17.37 -6.95
N GLY A 14 -2.35 18.17 -6.60
CA GLY A 14 -2.50 19.34 -5.72
C GLY A 14 -2.71 19.03 -4.24
N GLU A 15 -2.98 17.77 -3.88
CA GLU A 15 -3.21 17.35 -2.50
C GLU A 15 -1.89 17.04 -1.76
N PRO A 16 -1.86 17.21 -0.42
CA PRO A 16 -0.76 16.75 0.42
C PRO A 16 -0.47 15.25 0.26
N LEU A 17 0.75 14.82 0.59
CA LEU A 17 1.15 13.41 0.48
C LEU A 17 0.32 12.54 1.43
N LEU A 18 -0.47 11.61 0.88
CA LEU A 18 -1.13 10.60 1.69
C LEU A 18 -0.14 9.47 2.04
N VAL A 19 -0.08 9.08 3.31
CA VAL A 19 0.77 7.98 3.78
C VAL A 19 -0.09 6.76 4.10
N MET A 20 0.19 5.64 3.43
CA MET A 20 -0.33 4.33 3.78
C MET A 20 0.74 3.56 4.54
N ALA A 21 0.60 3.42 5.85
CA ALA A 21 1.65 2.80 6.67
C ALA A 21 1.14 1.93 7.80
N GLY A 22 1.91 0.88 8.10
CA GLY A 22 1.66 -0.09 9.16
C GLY A 22 2.49 -1.35 8.91
N PRO A 23 2.20 -2.49 9.53
CA PRO A 23 2.99 -3.70 9.36
C PRO A 23 2.61 -4.47 8.09
N CYS A 24 3.43 -5.48 7.75
CA CYS A 24 3.14 -6.35 6.62
C CYS A 24 1.85 -7.15 6.81
N VAL A 25 1.67 -7.76 7.98
CA VAL A 25 0.51 -8.56 8.38
C VAL A 25 0.11 -8.13 9.79
N LEU A 26 -1.18 -8.29 10.14
CA LEU A 26 -1.62 -8.10 11.52
C LEU A 26 -0.97 -9.14 12.43
N GLU A 27 -0.41 -8.67 13.55
CA GLU A 27 0.18 -9.47 14.62
C GLU A 27 -0.61 -9.25 15.92
N ALA A 28 0.04 -9.35 17.09
CA ALA A 28 -0.62 -9.22 18.38
C ALA A 28 -1.34 -7.86 18.53
N ALA A 29 -2.60 -7.89 18.99
CA ALA A 29 -3.48 -6.72 19.01
C ALA A 29 -2.89 -5.49 19.73
N ASP A 30 -2.25 -5.68 20.88
CA ASP A 30 -1.66 -4.59 21.66
C ASP A 30 -0.47 -3.94 20.92
N GLU A 31 0.33 -4.74 20.20
CA GLU A 31 1.42 -4.22 19.38
C GLU A 31 0.89 -3.45 18.17
N MET A 32 -0.16 -3.95 17.51
CA MET A 32 -0.79 -3.27 16.38
C MET A 32 -1.43 -1.94 16.79
N LEU A 33 -2.07 -1.89 17.96
CA LEU A 33 -2.64 -0.65 18.50
C LEU A 33 -1.55 0.37 18.88
N ARG A 34 -0.45 -0.09 19.47
CA ARG A 34 0.69 0.78 19.77
C ARG A 34 1.32 1.32 18.49
N LEU A 35 1.63 0.45 17.53
CA LEU A 35 2.26 0.83 16.27
C LEU A 35 1.41 1.82 15.47
N SER A 36 0.10 1.53 15.32
CA SER A 36 -0.82 2.43 14.63
C SER A 36 -0.93 3.81 15.29
N GLY A 37 -0.97 3.86 16.62
CA GLY A 37 -1.01 5.12 17.37
C GLY A 37 0.27 5.95 17.22
N GLU A 38 1.43 5.31 17.27
CA GLU A 38 2.74 5.95 17.10
C GLU A 38 2.93 6.51 15.67
N ILE A 39 2.53 5.75 14.64
CA ILE A 39 2.52 6.23 13.25
C ILE A 39 1.56 7.42 13.11
N ALA A 40 0.34 7.29 13.64
CA ALA A 40 -0.66 8.37 13.59
C ALA A 40 -0.16 9.65 14.27
N ALA A 41 0.53 9.53 15.41
CA ALA A 41 1.12 10.67 16.12
C ALA A 41 2.19 11.38 15.28
N VAL A 42 3.07 10.61 14.62
CA VAL A 42 4.08 11.15 13.69
C VAL A 42 3.42 11.88 12.52
N CYS A 43 2.47 11.23 11.84
CA CYS A 43 1.78 11.81 10.68
C CYS A 43 1.01 13.08 11.07
N ARG A 44 0.30 13.08 12.20
CA ARG A 44 -0.43 14.24 12.72
C ARG A 44 0.49 15.42 13.01
N ARG A 45 1.62 15.19 13.68
CA ARG A 45 2.64 16.24 13.94
C ARG A 45 3.20 16.83 12.65
N LEU A 46 3.34 16.00 11.61
CA LEU A 46 3.83 16.43 10.31
C LEU A 46 2.72 16.97 9.39
N GLY A 47 1.43 16.91 9.77
CA GLY A 47 0.32 17.33 8.90
C GLY A 47 0.13 16.42 7.67
N LEU A 48 0.52 15.15 7.76
CA LEU A 48 0.36 14.17 6.68
C LEU A 48 -0.96 13.40 6.83
N PRO A 49 -1.82 13.36 5.79
CA PRO A 49 -2.94 12.42 5.72
C PRO A 49 -2.44 10.98 5.90
N TYR A 50 -3.13 10.20 6.73
CA TYR A 50 -2.66 8.87 7.13
C TYR A 50 -3.76 7.81 7.03
N VAL A 51 -3.43 6.69 6.40
CA VAL A 51 -4.22 5.46 6.34
C VAL A 51 -3.41 4.32 6.95
N PHE A 52 -3.95 3.64 7.96
CA PHE A 52 -3.28 2.48 8.53
C PHE A 52 -3.38 1.29 7.58
N LYS A 53 -2.23 0.66 7.29
CA LYS A 53 -2.15 -0.51 6.41
C LYS A 53 -1.76 -1.74 7.18
N ALA A 54 -2.51 -2.83 7.02
CA ALA A 54 -2.06 -4.18 7.39
C ALA A 54 -2.86 -5.24 6.61
N SER A 55 -2.28 -6.42 6.40
CA SER A 55 -2.99 -7.57 5.81
C SER A 55 -3.59 -8.42 6.94
N TYR A 56 -4.86 -8.81 6.85
CA TYR A 56 -5.43 -9.81 7.79
C TYR A 56 -5.03 -11.25 7.45
N THR A 57 -4.70 -11.50 6.19
CA THR A 57 -4.20 -12.78 5.71
C THR A 57 -3.10 -12.60 4.65
N LYS A 58 -2.19 -13.57 4.56
CA LYS A 58 -1.18 -13.69 3.51
C LYS A 58 -1.48 -14.96 2.73
N ASP A 59 -2.11 -14.83 1.56
CA ASP A 59 -2.52 -15.96 0.71
C ASP A 59 -1.52 -16.29 -0.41
N ASN A 60 -0.31 -15.73 -0.31
CA ASN A 60 0.74 -15.82 -1.32
C ASN A 60 2.11 -16.14 -0.71
N ARG A 61 2.13 -16.82 0.44
CA ARG A 61 3.37 -17.29 1.07
C ARG A 61 4.03 -18.36 0.19
N THR A 62 5.35 -18.33 0.12
CA THR A 62 6.12 -19.34 -0.63
C THR A 62 6.07 -20.73 0.01
N SER A 63 5.98 -20.81 1.34
CA SER A 63 5.82 -22.06 2.11
C SER A 63 4.45 -22.12 2.77
N GLY A 64 3.84 -23.32 2.78
CA GLY A 64 2.56 -23.58 3.43
C GLY A 64 2.58 -23.48 4.96
N ASP A 65 3.75 -23.66 5.58
CA ASP A 65 3.92 -23.61 7.05
C ASP A 65 4.13 -22.19 7.58
N SER A 66 4.22 -21.21 6.68
CA SER A 66 4.42 -19.82 7.05
C SER A 66 3.19 -19.23 7.76
N PHE A 67 3.43 -18.37 8.76
CA PHE A 67 2.34 -17.61 9.39
C PHE A 67 1.55 -16.79 8.35
N ARG A 68 0.22 -16.91 8.38
CA ARG A 68 -0.65 -16.23 7.40
C ARG A 68 -1.35 -15.00 7.97
N GLY A 69 -1.33 -14.76 9.28
CA GLY A 69 -2.13 -13.71 9.90
C GLY A 69 -3.30 -14.28 10.71
N PRO A 70 -4.08 -13.41 11.39
CA PRO A 70 -5.21 -13.81 12.22
C PRO A 70 -6.43 -14.30 11.42
N GLY A 71 -6.42 -14.14 10.09
CA GLY A 71 -7.56 -14.47 9.24
C GLY A 71 -8.63 -13.36 9.23
N PRO A 72 -9.69 -13.52 8.42
CA PRO A 72 -10.63 -12.44 8.13
C PRO A 72 -11.43 -11.99 9.35
N GLN A 73 -11.95 -12.91 10.18
CA GLN A 73 -12.81 -12.54 11.31
C GLN A 73 -12.06 -11.70 12.35
N GLU A 74 -10.96 -12.23 12.88
CA GLU A 74 -10.18 -11.54 13.91
C GLU A 74 -9.39 -10.36 13.34
N GLY A 75 -8.88 -10.48 12.11
CA GLY A 75 -8.18 -9.39 11.45
C GLY A 75 -9.06 -8.18 11.18
N LEU A 76 -10.30 -8.38 10.69
CA LEU A 76 -11.24 -7.27 10.48
C LEU A 76 -11.68 -6.65 11.81
N ARG A 77 -11.89 -7.46 12.86
CA ARG A 77 -12.17 -6.95 14.21
C ARG A 77 -11.04 -6.06 14.73
N LEU A 78 -9.79 -6.46 14.54
CA LEU A 78 -8.62 -5.69 14.96
C LEU A 78 -8.46 -4.41 14.13
N LEU A 79 -8.68 -4.46 12.81
CA LEU A 79 -8.67 -3.26 11.96
C LEU A 79 -9.75 -2.27 12.39
N GLN A 80 -10.96 -2.72 12.71
CA GLN A 80 -12.02 -1.86 13.25
C GLN A 80 -11.60 -1.22 14.58
N ARG A 81 -11.01 -2.00 15.49
CA ARG A 81 -10.50 -1.48 16.77
C ARG A 81 -9.42 -0.40 16.58
N ILE A 82 -8.56 -0.54 15.57
CA ILE A 82 -7.55 0.47 15.21
C ILE A 82 -8.20 1.74 14.66
N LYS A 83 -9.21 1.62 13.79
CA LYS A 83 -10.00 2.76 13.30
C LYS A 83 -10.60 3.54 14.45
N ASP A 84 -11.28 2.84 15.36
CA ASP A 84 -12.00 3.46 16.48
C ASP A 84 -11.05 4.12 17.47
N ALA A 85 -9.92 3.50 17.76
CA ALA A 85 -8.94 4.00 18.73
C ALA A 85 -8.23 5.28 18.25
N HIS A 86 -7.93 5.38 16.95
CA HIS A 86 -7.03 6.43 16.42
C HIS A 86 -7.72 7.40 15.45
N GLY A 87 -8.94 7.10 15.01
CA GLY A 87 -9.70 7.89 14.06
C GLY A 87 -9.06 7.94 12.67
N VAL A 88 -8.42 6.84 12.24
CA VAL A 88 -7.70 6.76 10.96
C VAL A 88 -8.39 5.78 10.01
N PRO A 89 -8.50 6.08 8.70
CA PRO A 89 -8.93 5.11 7.71
C PRO A 89 -7.97 3.91 7.65
N VAL A 90 -8.45 2.77 7.17
CA VAL A 90 -7.62 1.55 6.98
C VAL A 90 -7.65 1.02 5.55
N VAL A 91 -6.54 0.41 5.16
CA VAL A 91 -6.39 -0.36 3.92
C VAL A 91 -5.91 -1.77 4.23
N THR A 92 -6.58 -2.75 3.64
CA THR A 92 -6.18 -4.16 3.66
C THR A 92 -6.36 -4.77 2.27
N ASP A 93 -5.59 -5.81 1.97
CA ASP A 93 -5.71 -6.56 0.73
C ASP A 93 -6.83 -7.61 0.78
N VAL A 94 -7.42 -7.86 -0.40
CA VAL A 94 -8.44 -8.89 -0.65
C VAL A 94 -7.93 -9.88 -1.71
N HIS A 95 -8.04 -11.16 -1.40
CA HIS A 95 -7.55 -12.32 -2.14
C HIS A 95 -8.67 -13.09 -2.84
N HIS A 96 -9.93 -12.94 -2.43
CA HIS A 96 -11.08 -13.65 -3.01
C HIS A 96 -12.32 -12.74 -3.21
N PRO A 97 -13.13 -12.93 -4.27
CA PRO A 97 -14.33 -12.11 -4.47
C PRO A 97 -15.34 -12.19 -3.32
N GLY A 98 -15.47 -13.35 -2.68
CA GLY A 98 -16.45 -13.61 -1.63
C GLY A 98 -16.21 -12.87 -0.30
N GLU A 99 -15.03 -12.28 -0.09
CA GLU A 99 -14.70 -11.54 1.13
C GLU A 99 -14.81 -10.02 0.97
N THR A 100 -14.94 -9.50 -0.26
CA THR A 100 -14.90 -8.05 -0.50
C THR A 100 -16.00 -7.29 0.24
N ALA A 101 -17.20 -7.88 0.36
CA ALA A 101 -18.31 -7.28 1.08
C ALA A 101 -18.00 -7.10 2.58
N ALA A 102 -17.59 -8.17 3.27
CA ALA A 102 -17.23 -8.11 4.69
C ALA A 102 -16.03 -7.19 4.94
N VAL A 103 -15.02 -7.24 4.07
CA VAL A 103 -13.85 -6.35 4.19
C VAL A 103 -14.27 -4.89 4.01
N ALA A 104 -15.20 -4.59 3.10
CA ALA A 104 -15.69 -3.23 2.87
C ALA A 104 -16.56 -2.67 4.00
N GLU A 105 -17.06 -3.48 4.94
CA GLU A 105 -17.72 -2.96 6.14
C GLU A 105 -16.71 -2.20 7.03
N VAL A 106 -15.46 -2.67 7.06
CA VAL A 106 -14.39 -2.13 7.91
C VAL A 106 -13.43 -1.23 7.13
N ALA A 107 -12.91 -1.70 5.99
CA ALA A 107 -11.86 -1.04 5.25
C ALA A 107 -12.36 0.11 4.37
N ASP A 108 -11.60 1.21 4.37
CA ASP A 108 -11.89 2.39 3.54
C ASP A 108 -11.30 2.24 2.14
N ILE A 109 -10.23 1.44 2.03
CA ILE A 109 -9.60 1.03 0.77
C ILE A 109 -9.49 -0.49 0.73
N LEU A 110 -10.00 -1.10 -0.35
CA LEU A 110 -9.73 -2.49 -0.69
C LEU A 110 -8.52 -2.54 -1.62
N GLN A 111 -7.47 -3.25 -1.21
CA GLN A 111 -6.27 -3.40 -2.02
C GLN A 111 -6.30 -4.70 -2.83
N ILE A 112 -6.09 -4.61 -4.15
CA ILE A 112 -5.93 -5.78 -5.00
C ILE A 112 -4.44 -6.17 -5.04
N PRO A 113 -4.07 -7.39 -4.61
CA PRO A 113 -2.70 -7.88 -4.66
C PRO A 113 -2.12 -7.87 -6.08
N ALA A 114 -0.80 -7.66 -6.17
CA ALA A 114 -0.08 -7.56 -7.44
C ALA A 114 -0.29 -8.78 -8.35
N PHE A 115 -0.30 -10.00 -7.79
CA PHE A 115 -0.52 -11.22 -8.56
C PHE A 115 -1.99 -11.42 -9.00
N LEU A 116 -2.92 -10.72 -8.36
CA LEU A 116 -4.35 -10.81 -8.64
C LEU A 116 -4.88 -9.61 -9.44
N CYS A 117 -4.01 -8.68 -9.85
CA CYS A 117 -4.38 -7.41 -10.48
C CYS A 117 -5.10 -7.54 -11.83
N ARG A 118 -5.20 -8.75 -12.39
CA ARG A 118 -5.95 -9.04 -13.63
C ARG A 118 -7.26 -9.81 -13.39
N GLN A 119 -7.50 -10.33 -12.19
CA GLN A 119 -8.63 -11.24 -11.91
C GLN A 119 -9.96 -10.48 -11.99
N THR A 120 -10.73 -10.74 -13.05
CA THR A 120 -11.95 -9.99 -13.36
C THR A 120 -12.98 -10.07 -12.25
N SER A 121 -13.28 -11.28 -11.76
CA SER A 121 -14.27 -11.48 -10.70
C SER A 121 -13.91 -10.74 -9.42
N LEU A 122 -12.62 -10.71 -9.05
CA LEU A 122 -12.13 -10.00 -7.87
C LEU A 122 -12.24 -8.49 -8.05
N LEU A 123 -11.79 -7.96 -9.19
CA LEU A 123 -11.87 -6.53 -9.50
C LEU A 123 -13.32 -6.05 -9.50
N GLU A 124 -14.23 -6.76 -10.17
CA GLU A 124 -15.64 -6.37 -10.18
C GLU A 124 -16.28 -6.48 -8.79
N ALA A 125 -15.97 -7.53 -8.03
CA ALA A 125 -16.48 -7.68 -6.66
C ALA A 125 -15.98 -6.58 -5.73
N ALA A 126 -14.71 -6.15 -5.87
CA ALA A 126 -14.18 -5.01 -5.14
C ALA A 126 -14.82 -3.68 -5.59
N GLY A 127 -15.02 -3.49 -6.91
CA GLY A 127 -15.66 -2.29 -7.45
C GLY A 127 -17.10 -2.11 -6.98
N ARG A 128 -17.87 -3.20 -6.86
CA ARG A 128 -19.25 -3.20 -6.37
C ARG A 128 -19.41 -2.82 -4.89
N THR A 129 -18.31 -2.78 -4.11
CA THR A 129 -18.40 -2.45 -2.68
C THR A 129 -18.63 -0.97 -2.39
N GLY A 130 -18.38 -0.09 -3.36
CA GLY A 130 -18.41 1.36 -3.16
C GLY A 130 -17.25 1.89 -2.31
N ARG A 131 -16.25 1.09 -1.94
CA ARG A 131 -15.01 1.60 -1.31
C ARG A 131 -14.01 2.06 -2.36
N ALA A 132 -12.98 2.78 -1.93
CA ALA A 132 -11.84 3.03 -2.81
C ALA A 132 -11.12 1.71 -3.09
N VAL A 133 -10.57 1.55 -4.29
CA VAL A 133 -9.81 0.36 -4.67
C VAL A 133 -8.41 0.75 -5.06
N ASN A 134 -7.42 0.20 -4.35
CA ASN A 134 -6.01 0.37 -4.67
C ASN A 134 -5.50 -0.87 -5.40
N VAL A 135 -5.12 -0.74 -6.67
CA VAL A 135 -4.62 -1.87 -7.46
C VAL A 135 -3.10 -1.84 -7.44
N LYS A 136 -2.46 -2.87 -6.85
CA LYS A 136 -1.02 -3.05 -6.99
C LYS A 136 -0.68 -3.53 -8.40
N LYS A 137 0.20 -2.82 -9.09
CA LYS A 137 0.71 -3.24 -10.39
C LYS A 137 1.47 -4.56 -10.24
N GLY A 138 1.08 -5.56 -11.02
CA GLY A 138 1.83 -6.80 -11.11
C GLY A 138 3.26 -6.56 -11.58
N GLN A 139 4.24 -7.26 -11.02
CA GLN A 139 5.65 -7.13 -11.42
C GLN A 139 5.90 -7.54 -12.88
N PHE A 140 4.95 -8.28 -13.46
CA PHE A 140 4.91 -8.73 -14.85
C PHE A 140 4.15 -7.77 -15.79
N LEU A 141 3.60 -6.67 -15.28
CA LEU A 141 2.67 -5.82 -16.01
C LEU A 141 3.31 -4.47 -16.37
N ALA A 142 3.09 -4.01 -17.61
CA ALA A 142 3.46 -2.67 -18.00
C ALA A 142 2.54 -1.63 -17.30
N PRO A 143 3.03 -0.43 -16.96
CA PRO A 143 2.20 0.60 -16.32
C PRO A 143 0.93 0.95 -17.10
N ALA A 144 1.00 1.05 -18.43
CA ALA A 144 -0.15 1.40 -19.27
C ALA A 144 -1.27 0.35 -19.23
N ASP A 145 -0.94 -0.93 -19.02
CA ASP A 145 -1.92 -2.03 -18.98
C ASP A 145 -2.80 -1.99 -17.73
N MET A 146 -2.44 -1.19 -16.72
CA MET A 146 -3.29 -0.91 -15.57
C MET A 146 -4.63 -0.27 -15.97
N ALA A 147 -4.71 0.30 -17.19
CA ALA A 147 -5.95 0.81 -17.77
C ALA A 147 -7.06 -0.25 -17.79
N HIS A 148 -6.72 -1.52 -18.01
CA HIS A 148 -7.69 -2.62 -18.05
C HIS A 148 -8.24 -2.97 -16.67
N ALA A 149 -7.41 -2.93 -15.62
CA ALA A 149 -7.87 -3.13 -14.25
C ALA A 149 -8.79 -1.97 -13.81
N ALA A 150 -8.39 -0.73 -14.12
CA ALA A 150 -9.20 0.46 -13.86
C ALA A 150 -10.54 0.43 -14.62
N ALA A 151 -10.54 0.01 -15.89
CA ALA A 151 -11.76 -0.11 -16.68
C ALA A 151 -12.75 -1.13 -16.09
N LYS A 152 -12.27 -2.28 -15.62
CA LYS A 152 -13.12 -3.28 -14.94
C LYS A 152 -13.75 -2.73 -13.66
N LEU A 153 -12.97 -1.98 -12.86
CA LEU A 153 -13.46 -1.34 -11.64
C LEU A 153 -14.51 -0.26 -11.93
N ARG A 154 -14.26 0.60 -12.92
CA ARG A 154 -15.22 1.64 -13.36
C ARG A 154 -16.50 1.03 -13.91
N ALA A 155 -16.40 -0.03 -14.73
CA ALA A 155 -17.55 -0.75 -15.24
C ALA A 155 -18.39 -1.41 -14.12
N ALA A 156 -17.76 -1.75 -12.99
CA ALA A 156 -18.41 -2.25 -11.79
C ALA A 156 -18.93 -1.13 -10.85
N GLY A 157 -18.83 0.15 -11.24
CA GLY A 157 -19.33 1.29 -10.49
C GLY A 157 -18.33 1.95 -9.54
N CYS A 158 -17.03 1.65 -9.66
CA CYS A 158 -15.99 2.24 -8.81
C CYS A 158 -15.10 3.23 -9.58
N ASP A 159 -15.30 4.52 -9.31
CA ASP A 159 -14.45 5.61 -9.83
C ASP A 159 -13.29 5.97 -8.89
N ARG A 160 -13.35 5.55 -7.62
CA ARG A 160 -12.31 5.79 -6.61
C ARG A 160 -11.17 4.75 -6.73
N VAL A 161 -10.44 4.81 -7.85
CA VAL A 161 -9.37 3.85 -8.18
C VAL A 161 -8.00 4.50 -8.01
N LEU A 162 -7.10 3.82 -7.30
CA LEU A 162 -5.69 4.17 -7.18
C LEU A 162 -4.83 3.10 -7.84
N ALA A 163 -3.65 3.47 -8.34
CA ALA A 163 -2.66 2.55 -8.87
C ALA A 163 -1.39 2.59 -8.02
N THR A 164 -0.92 1.43 -7.58
CA THR A 164 0.33 1.31 -6.81
C THR A 164 1.47 0.76 -7.66
N GLU A 165 2.55 1.53 -7.81
CA GLU A 165 3.85 1.05 -8.30
C GLU A 165 4.61 0.32 -7.17
N ARG A 166 5.21 -0.83 -7.48
CA ARG A 166 5.88 -1.72 -6.51
C ARG A 166 7.06 -2.51 -7.12
N GLY A 167 7.58 -2.05 -8.26
CA GLY A 167 8.63 -2.68 -9.04
C GLY A 167 8.12 -3.61 -10.14
N SER A 168 9.00 -3.87 -11.10
CA SER A 168 8.82 -4.81 -12.21
C SER A 168 9.97 -5.83 -12.20
N PHE A 169 9.73 -7.05 -12.67
CA PHE A 169 10.77 -8.08 -12.70
C PHE A 169 11.98 -7.64 -13.53
N PHE A 170 13.17 -7.77 -12.95
CA PHE A 170 14.43 -7.51 -13.63
C PHE A 170 15.32 -8.75 -13.58
N GLY A 171 15.13 -9.64 -14.57
CA GLY A 171 15.71 -10.97 -14.50
C GLY A 171 15.11 -11.81 -13.37
N TYR A 172 15.92 -12.66 -12.74
CA TYR A 172 15.46 -13.56 -11.69
C TYR A 172 15.73 -12.99 -10.30
N ARG A 173 14.70 -13.06 -9.44
CA ARG A 173 14.77 -12.72 -8.00
C ARG A 173 15.11 -11.26 -7.70
N ASP A 174 14.87 -10.36 -8.66
CA ASP A 174 15.14 -8.94 -8.52
C ASP A 174 14.03 -8.08 -9.13
N LEU A 175 13.93 -6.84 -8.65
CA LEU A 175 12.96 -5.85 -9.08
C LEU A 175 13.65 -4.53 -9.44
N VAL A 176 13.18 -3.90 -10.52
CA VAL A 176 13.54 -2.53 -10.87
C VAL A 176 12.29 -1.65 -10.90
N VAL A 177 12.42 -0.41 -10.44
CA VAL A 177 11.37 0.60 -10.57
C VAL A 177 11.68 1.49 -11.77
N ASP A 178 10.82 1.46 -12.78
CA ASP A 178 10.85 2.42 -13.87
C ASP A 178 9.97 3.63 -13.52
N PHE A 179 10.60 4.72 -13.08
CA PHE A 179 9.88 5.93 -12.67
C PHE A 179 9.14 6.63 -13.82
N ARG A 180 9.45 6.32 -15.09
CA ARG A 180 8.63 6.77 -16.23
C ARG A 180 7.21 6.19 -16.17
N GLY A 181 7.04 5.06 -15.48
CA GLY A 181 5.75 4.44 -15.24
C GLY A 181 4.79 5.31 -14.42
N HIS A 182 5.29 6.25 -13.62
CA HIS A 182 4.44 7.17 -12.86
C HIS A 182 3.62 8.07 -13.81
N ASP A 183 4.27 8.68 -14.82
CA ASP A 183 3.59 9.47 -15.86
C ASP A 183 2.55 8.63 -16.61
N ALA A 184 2.89 7.38 -16.95
CA ALA A 184 1.97 6.48 -17.63
C ALA A 184 0.70 6.20 -16.78
N LEU A 185 0.85 5.95 -15.48
CA LEU A 185 -0.28 5.73 -14.57
C LEU A 185 -1.11 7.01 -14.38
N HIS A 186 -0.46 8.16 -14.24
CA HIS A 186 -1.11 9.47 -14.16
C HIS A 186 -1.94 9.81 -15.40
N ARG A 187 -1.46 9.46 -16.61
CA ARG A 187 -2.22 9.62 -17.87
C ARG A 187 -3.51 8.79 -17.91
N LEU A 188 -3.62 7.73 -17.11
CA LEU A 188 -4.86 6.96 -16.92
C LEU A 188 -5.88 7.66 -15.99
N GLY A 189 -5.49 8.82 -15.44
CA GLY A 189 -6.29 9.62 -14.53
C GLY A 189 -6.36 9.07 -13.11
N LEU A 190 -5.43 8.20 -12.72
CA LEU A 190 -5.39 7.54 -11.42
C LEU A 190 -4.38 8.24 -10.49
N PRO A 191 -4.71 8.48 -9.21
CA PRO A 191 -3.70 8.80 -8.20
C PRO A 191 -2.67 7.65 -8.10
N VAL A 192 -1.39 8.02 -8.05
CA VAL A 192 -0.28 7.07 -8.01
C VAL A 192 0.21 6.90 -6.58
N VAL A 193 0.17 5.67 -6.09
CA VAL A 193 0.79 5.26 -4.83
C VAL A 193 2.16 4.65 -5.15
N PHE A 194 3.20 5.05 -4.43
CA PHE A 194 4.51 4.40 -4.52
C PHE A 194 4.74 3.49 -3.31
N ASP A 195 4.84 2.18 -3.54
CA ASP A 195 5.15 1.18 -2.52
C ASP A 195 6.66 0.99 -2.39
N ALA A 196 7.25 1.79 -1.51
CA ALA A 196 8.70 1.80 -1.31
C ALA A 196 9.20 0.50 -0.66
N THR A 197 8.39 -0.14 0.19
CA THR A 197 8.76 -1.38 0.89
C THR A 197 8.81 -2.57 -0.05
N HIS A 198 7.80 -2.75 -0.89
CA HIS A 198 7.80 -3.91 -1.77
C HIS A 198 8.66 -3.72 -3.03
N SER A 199 9.03 -2.49 -3.36
CA SER A 199 9.96 -2.19 -4.45
C SER A 199 11.40 -2.60 -4.13
N VAL A 200 11.76 -2.82 -2.86
CA VAL A 200 13.08 -3.31 -2.45
C VAL A 200 13.13 -4.82 -2.23
N GLN A 201 12.07 -5.55 -2.61
CA GLN A 201 12.02 -6.99 -2.46
C GLN A 201 12.98 -7.68 -3.45
N SER A 202 13.59 -8.76 -2.97
CA SER A 202 14.28 -9.75 -3.79
C SER A 202 13.51 -11.08 -3.68
N PRO A 203 12.53 -11.34 -4.56
CA PRO A 203 11.61 -12.47 -4.42
C PRO A 203 12.34 -13.82 -4.37
N GLY A 204 12.10 -14.61 -3.31
CA GLY A 204 12.69 -15.94 -3.16
C GLY A 204 14.20 -15.98 -2.93
N SER A 205 14.85 -14.83 -2.65
CA SER A 205 16.30 -14.76 -2.42
C SER A 205 16.74 -15.27 -1.04
N ALA A 206 15.82 -15.37 -0.07
CA ALA A 206 16.11 -15.74 1.31
C ALA A 206 15.69 -17.19 1.61
N GLY A 207 16.25 -18.16 0.89
CA GLY A 207 16.08 -19.59 1.22
C GLY A 207 14.63 -20.09 1.20
N GLY A 208 13.81 -19.60 0.26
CA GLY A 208 12.38 -19.92 0.20
C GLY A 208 11.46 -18.87 0.83
N ALA A 209 12.00 -17.75 1.32
CA ALA A 209 11.27 -16.55 1.68
C ALA A 209 11.69 -15.34 0.81
N THR A 210 10.90 -14.27 0.87
CA THR A 210 11.26 -12.99 0.25
C THR A 210 12.33 -12.28 1.08
N GLY A 211 13.48 -12.01 0.47
CA GLY A 211 14.47 -11.08 1.02
C GLY A 211 14.20 -9.66 0.55
N GLY A 212 15.07 -8.72 0.91
CA GLY A 212 15.01 -7.36 0.40
C GLY A 212 16.13 -6.49 0.95
N THR A 213 16.12 -5.23 0.50
CA THR A 213 17.15 -4.24 0.86
C THR A 213 16.48 -2.98 1.45
N PRO A 214 16.04 -3.03 2.72
CA PRO A 214 15.24 -1.96 3.34
C PRO A 214 16.02 -0.65 3.47
N ASP A 215 17.36 -0.69 3.43
CA ASP A 215 18.21 0.50 3.38
C ASP A 215 18.07 1.32 2.10
N LEU A 216 17.52 0.73 1.02
CA LEU A 216 17.19 1.45 -0.21
C LEU A 216 15.83 2.14 -0.15
N ILE A 217 14.98 1.89 0.87
CA ILE A 217 13.67 2.53 1.00
C ILE A 217 13.78 4.07 0.95
N PRO A 218 14.68 4.75 1.71
CA PRO A 218 14.82 6.20 1.62
C PRO A 218 15.22 6.68 0.22
N LEU A 219 16.07 5.93 -0.48
CA LEU A 219 16.47 6.29 -1.85
C LEU A 219 15.27 6.19 -2.81
N LEU A 220 14.62 5.03 -2.85
CA LEU A 220 13.51 4.79 -3.76
C LEU A 220 12.31 5.68 -3.46
N MET A 221 12.02 5.96 -2.19
CA MET A 221 10.98 6.91 -1.78
C MET A 221 11.23 8.30 -2.36
N ARG A 222 12.47 8.81 -2.27
CA ARG A 222 12.80 10.13 -2.87
C ARG A 222 12.59 10.13 -4.38
N CYS A 223 13.00 9.07 -5.06
CA CYS A 223 12.79 8.95 -6.51
C CYS A 223 11.29 8.89 -6.87
N GLY A 224 10.49 8.10 -6.15
CA GLY A 224 9.06 7.95 -6.40
C GLY A 224 8.27 9.24 -6.16
N LEU A 225 8.62 9.99 -5.11
CA LEU A 225 8.00 11.28 -4.84
C LEU A 225 8.45 12.37 -5.83
N ALA A 226 9.73 12.38 -6.23
CA ALA A 226 10.21 13.27 -7.29
C ALA A 226 9.56 12.95 -8.66
N ALA A 227 9.20 11.68 -8.89
CA ALA A 227 8.42 11.25 -10.05
C ALA A 227 6.92 11.55 -9.94
N GLY A 228 6.47 12.18 -8.84
CA GLY A 228 5.11 12.68 -8.68
C GLY A 228 4.12 11.76 -7.97
N ALA A 229 4.56 10.74 -7.23
CA ALA A 229 3.63 9.93 -6.46
C ALA A 229 2.75 10.80 -5.52
N ASP A 230 1.45 10.48 -5.49
CA ASP A 230 0.42 11.17 -4.70
C ASP A 230 0.26 10.57 -3.31
N ALA A 231 0.64 9.29 -3.17
CA ALA A 231 0.70 8.61 -1.89
C ALA A 231 1.95 7.76 -1.78
N LEU A 232 2.36 7.53 -0.53
CA LEU A 232 3.50 6.70 -0.18
C LEU A 232 3.02 5.51 0.65
N PHE A 233 3.31 4.30 0.19
CA PHE A 233 3.07 3.06 0.91
C PHE A 233 4.38 2.56 1.54
N ILE A 234 4.38 2.36 2.85
CA ILE A 234 5.53 1.86 3.62
C ILE A 234 5.06 0.87 4.68
N GLU A 235 5.71 -0.28 4.74
CA GLU A 235 5.59 -1.20 5.88
C GLU A 235 6.69 -0.93 6.92
N THR A 236 6.28 -0.94 8.18
CA THR A 236 7.17 -0.68 9.31
C THR A 236 6.86 -1.57 10.51
N HIS A 237 7.89 -1.89 11.28
CA HIS A 237 7.80 -2.73 12.48
C HIS A 237 8.69 -2.15 13.58
N PHE A 238 8.34 -2.36 14.86
CA PHE A 238 9.21 -1.96 15.97
C PHE A 238 10.54 -2.73 15.93
N GLU A 239 10.47 -4.03 15.63
CA GLU A 239 11.61 -4.93 15.52
C GLU A 239 11.51 -5.74 14.21
N PRO A 240 11.90 -5.22 13.03
CA PRO A 240 11.66 -5.89 11.75
C PRO A 240 12.15 -7.34 11.68
N ALA A 241 13.25 -7.67 12.36
CA ALA A 241 13.79 -9.03 12.44
C ALA A 241 12.83 -10.05 13.08
N ARG A 242 11.84 -9.59 13.86
CA ARG A 242 10.83 -10.44 14.52
C ARG A 242 9.48 -10.44 13.79
N ALA A 243 9.33 -9.65 12.73
CA ALA A 243 8.08 -9.57 11.99
C ALA A 243 7.74 -10.93 11.33
N LEU A 244 6.45 -11.28 11.32
CA LEU A 244 5.99 -12.60 10.86
C LEU A 244 5.85 -12.71 9.33
N SER A 245 6.01 -11.59 8.62
CA SER A 245 5.99 -11.50 7.15
C SER A 245 6.89 -10.38 6.65
N ASP A 246 7.57 -10.62 5.53
CA ASP A 246 8.46 -9.66 4.84
C ASP A 246 9.45 -8.94 5.79
N ALA A 247 9.93 -9.62 6.82
CA ALA A 247 10.86 -9.08 7.83
C ALA A 247 12.08 -8.36 7.20
N GLY A 248 12.60 -8.92 6.10
CA GLY A 248 13.72 -8.35 5.35
C GLY A 248 13.39 -7.11 4.51
N CYS A 249 12.16 -6.61 4.51
CA CYS A 249 11.74 -5.46 3.70
C CYS A 249 11.15 -4.32 4.52
N GLN A 250 10.79 -4.54 5.79
CA GLN A 250 10.11 -3.53 6.59
C GLN A 250 11.11 -2.49 7.14
N LEU A 251 10.69 -1.22 7.16
CA LEU A 251 11.45 -0.14 7.77
C LEU A 251 11.38 -0.24 9.31
N PRO A 252 12.50 -0.16 10.04
CA PRO A 252 12.46 -0.01 11.50
C PRO A 252 11.67 1.24 11.90
N PHE A 253 10.70 1.12 12.82
CA PHE A 253 9.84 2.24 13.22
C PHE A 253 10.63 3.47 13.70
N ALA A 254 11.76 3.27 14.38
CA ALA A 254 12.65 4.35 14.82
C ALA A 254 13.10 5.28 13.66
N ARG A 255 13.11 4.79 12.41
CA ARG A 255 13.47 5.57 11.21
C ARG A 255 12.26 6.21 10.54
N PHE A 256 11.03 5.83 10.91
CA PHE A 256 9.80 6.27 10.24
C PHE A 256 9.61 7.78 10.30
N ALA A 257 9.79 8.41 11.47
CA ALA A 257 9.58 9.85 11.62
C ALA A 257 10.49 10.70 10.72
N ALA A 258 11.78 10.33 10.63
CA ALA A 258 12.72 11.02 9.75
C ALA A 258 12.38 10.80 8.27
N LEU A 259 12.00 9.58 7.90
CA LEU A 259 11.57 9.26 6.54
C LEU A 259 10.31 10.04 6.14
N ALA A 260 9.30 10.08 7.01
CA ALA A 260 8.04 10.78 6.77
C ALA A 260 8.23 12.31 6.64
N ALA A 261 9.12 12.89 7.44
CA ALA A 261 9.46 14.31 7.32
C ALA A 261 10.13 14.62 5.98
N GLN A 262 11.04 13.74 5.52
CA GLN A 262 11.66 13.88 4.20
C GLN A 262 10.62 13.69 3.08
N ALA A 263 9.74 12.69 3.20
CA ALA A 263 8.68 12.43 2.23
C ALA A 263 7.74 13.64 2.06
N ARG A 264 7.32 14.27 3.17
CA ARG A 264 6.55 15.52 3.14
C ARG A 264 7.26 16.59 2.31
N ARG A 265 8.54 16.84 2.59
CA ARG A 265 9.33 17.88 1.91
C ARG A 265 9.43 17.63 0.41
N TYR A 266 9.60 16.37 0.00
CA TYR A 266 9.64 16.00 -1.42
C TYR A 266 8.31 16.24 -2.12
N ARG A 267 7.18 15.93 -1.48
CA ARG A 267 5.86 16.24 -2.06
C ARG A 267 5.61 17.74 -2.17
N GLU A 268 5.93 18.50 -1.11
CA GLU A 268 5.80 19.97 -1.14
C GLU A 268 6.62 20.56 -2.30
N LEU A 269 7.88 20.13 -2.45
CA LEU A 269 8.74 20.58 -3.55
C LEU A 269 8.20 20.16 -4.93
N TYR A 270 7.73 18.92 -5.08
CA TYR A 270 7.13 18.47 -6.33
C TYR A 270 5.95 19.35 -6.73
N LEU A 271 5.04 19.63 -5.78
CA LEU A 271 3.90 20.51 -6.02
C LEU A 271 4.33 21.94 -6.37
N GLU A 272 5.36 22.48 -5.70
CA GLU A 272 5.87 23.83 -5.98
C GLU A 272 6.42 23.96 -7.40
N VAL A 273 7.17 22.96 -7.89
CA VAL A 273 7.83 23.03 -9.21
C VAL A 273 6.97 22.56 -10.37
N THR A 274 5.80 21.96 -10.10
CA THR A 274 4.88 21.43 -11.13
C THR A 274 3.51 22.12 -11.16
N ALA A 275 3.24 23.06 -10.24
CA ALA A 275 2.08 23.93 -10.26
C ALA A 275 2.12 24.93 -11.43
#